data_AF-A0A8J3WLJ8-F1
#
_entry.id   AF-A0A8J3WLJ8-F1
#
_cell.length_a   1.000
_cell.length_b   1.000
_cell.length_c   1.000
_cell.angle_alpha   90.00
_cell.angle_beta   90.00
_cell.angle_gamma   90.00
#
_symmetry.space_group_name_H-M   'P 1'
#
loop_
_entity.id
_entity.type
_entity.pdbx_description
1 polymer ?
#
loop_
_entity_poly.entity_id
_entity_poly.type
_entity_poly.pdbx_seq_one_letter_code
_entity_poly.pdbx_strand_id
1 'polypeptide(L)'
;MHDTPWFETDAAIACVDLIGRSGATNFEFGYLHDDVPMEEAAWYAHAQYRGARITAQGHRDPIAAMEELARKVLAGGLCTGCQCTVSLSDDGAGLCRWRRMGPRWEMGCKITPPPSPKKRRRAKKKRGGKRRA
;
A
#
# COMPACT_ATOMS: atom_id res chain seq x y z
N MET A 1 -0.30 13.40 27.24
CA MET A 1 0.47 12.66 26.22
C MET A 1 1.11 13.71 25.36
N HIS A 2 2.44 13.76 25.34
CA HIS A 2 3.19 14.80 24.65
C HIS A 2 3.10 14.56 23.14
N ASP A 3 2.26 15.36 22.46
CA ASP A 3 2.39 15.59 21.03
C ASP A 3 3.77 16.17 20.79
N THR A 4 4.70 15.37 20.25
CA THR A 4 5.95 15.89 19.69
C THR A 4 5.60 16.58 18.37
N PRO A 5 5.58 17.92 18.29
CA PRO A 5 4.99 18.65 17.17
C PRO A 5 5.71 18.44 15.83
N TRP A 6 6.91 17.85 15.85
CA TRP A 6 7.71 17.52 14.66
C TRP A 6 7.54 16.07 14.17
N PHE A 7 6.80 15.22 14.90
CA PHE A 7 6.62 13.81 14.55
C PHE A 7 5.15 13.39 14.66
N GLU A 8 4.48 13.22 13.50
CA GLU A 8 3.09 12.77 13.42
C GLU A 8 3.01 11.28 13.77
N THR A 9 2.85 11.00 15.06
CA THR A 9 2.88 9.63 15.61
C THR A 9 1.81 8.73 14.98
N ASP A 10 0.62 9.25 14.72
CA ASP A 10 -0.45 8.51 14.05
C ASP A 10 -0.07 8.09 12.63
N ALA A 11 0.60 8.97 11.87
CA ALA A 11 1.07 8.63 10.53
C ALA A 11 2.13 7.52 10.58
N ALA A 12 3.06 7.61 11.54
CA ALA A 12 4.09 6.58 11.72
C ALA A 12 3.47 5.22 12.07
N ILE A 13 2.56 5.18 13.04
CA ILE A 13 1.85 3.94 13.43
C ILE A 13 1.08 3.37 12.23
N ALA A 14 0.39 4.22 11.47
CA ALA A 14 -0.37 3.79 10.30
C ALA A 14 0.56 3.19 9.21
N CYS A 15 1.75 3.75 8.98
CA CYS A 15 2.72 3.21 8.04
C CYS A 15 3.26 1.84 8.50
N VAL A 16 3.62 1.72 9.78
CA VAL A 16 4.11 0.45 10.35
C VAL A 16 3.04 -0.64 10.29
N ASP A 17 1.78 -0.33 10.58
CA ASP A 17 0.66 -1.28 10.46
C ASP A 17 0.52 -1.79 9.01
N LEU A 18 0.62 -0.92 8.00
CA LEU A 18 0.59 -1.34 6.59
C LEU A 18 1.76 -2.26 6.22
N ILE A 19 2.98 -1.86 6.58
CA ILE A 19 4.20 -2.62 6.29
C ILE A 19 4.10 -4.00 6.96
N GLY A 20 3.68 -4.06 8.23
CA GLY A 20 3.47 -5.32 8.94
C GLY A 20 2.41 -6.21 8.30
N ARG A 21 1.26 -5.65 7.90
CA ARG A 21 0.17 -6.41 7.24
C ARG A 21 0.54 -6.97 5.87
N SER A 22 1.53 -6.38 5.20
CA SER A 22 2.05 -6.92 3.94
C SER A 22 2.82 -8.25 4.13
N GLY A 23 3.26 -8.54 5.36
CA GLY A 23 4.18 -9.62 5.68
C GLY A 23 5.66 -9.23 5.57
N ALA A 24 5.97 -7.93 5.45
CA ALA A 24 7.34 -7.44 5.52
C ALA A 24 7.90 -7.54 6.95
N THR A 25 9.21 -7.77 7.06
CA THR A 25 9.93 -7.94 8.32
C THR A 25 11.15 -7.01 8.35
N ASN A 26 11.87 -6.95 9.49
CA ASN A 26 13.10 -6.15 9.65
C ASN A 26 12.91 -4.70 9.17
N PHE A 27 11.85 -4.07 9.65
CA PHE A 27 11.56 -2.67 9.35
C PHE A 27 12.45 -1.76 10.20
N GLU A 28 13.13 -0.81 9.56
CA GLU A 28 13.92 0.22 10.23
C GLU A 28 13.83 1.55 9.46
N PHE A 29 14.03 2.67 10.15
CA PHE A 29 14.10 4.00 9.58
C PHE A 29 15.09 4.87 10.37
N GLY A 30 15.65 5.89 9.71
CA GLY A 30 16.62 6.79 10.34
C GLY A 30 17.12 7.87 9.40
N TYR A 31 18.13 8.60 9.86
CA TYR A 31 18.83 9.62 9.09
C TYR A 31 19.94 9.01 8.25
N LEU A 32 20.16 9.56 7.05
CA LEU A 32 21.23 9.15 6.15
C LEU A 32 22.58 9.80 6.50
N HIS A 33 22.54 10.90 7.25
CA HIS A 33 23.70 11.75 7.58
C HIS A 33 23.63 12.13 9.06
N ASP A 34 24.71 11.89 9.79
CA ASP A 34 24.77 12.11 11.25
C ASP A 34 25.25 13.53 11.64
N ASP A 35 25.93 14.23 10.73
CA ASP A 35 26.60 15.53 11.00
C ASP A 35 26.03 16.70 10.19
N VAL A 36 24.74 16.68 9.87
CA VAL A 36 24.06 17.77 9.15
C VAL A 36 22.93 18.37 10.00
N PRO A 37 22.62 19.66 9.84
CA PRO A 37 21.42 20.25 10.44
C PRO A 37 20.17 19.43 10.09
N MET A 38 19.19 19.40 10.99
CA MET A 38 17.97 18.62 10.81
C MET A 38 17.26 18.93 9.49
N GLU A 39 17.33 20.17 9.00
CA GLU A 39 16.73 20.61 7.74
C GLU A 39 17.37 19.98 6.49
N GLU A 40 18.62 19.52 6.61
CA GLU A 40 19.39 18.87 5.54
C GLU A 40 19.46 17.35 5.72
N ALA A 41 19.01 16.84 6.87
CA ALA A 41 19.03 15.43 7.18
C ALA A 41 18.06 14.66 6.29
N ALA A 42 18.61 13.91 5.33
CA ALA A 42 17.82 13.01 4.50
C ALA A 42 17.37 11.79 5.32
N TRP A 43 16.11 11.42 5.19
CA TRP A 43 15.53 10.26 5.84
C TRP A 43 15.50 9.05 4.93
N TYR A 44 15.66 7.88 5.55
CA TYR A 44 15.44 6.59 4.91
C TYR A 44 14.53 5.70 5.75
N ALA A 45 13.87 4.75 5.06
CA ALA A 45 13.17 3.63 5.64
C ALA A 45 13.42 2.38 4.79
N HIS A 46 13.56 1.23 5.42
CA HIS A 46 13.62 -0.04 4.70
C HIS A 46 12.89 -1.15 5.43
N ALA A 47 12.51 -2.19 4.67
CA ALA A 47 11.99 -3.43 5.19
C ALA A 47 12.38 -4.59 4.28
N GLN A 48 12.37 -5.81 4.83
CA GLN A 48 12.52 -7.04 4.06
C GLN A 48 11.15 -7.53 3.60
N TYR A 49 10.96 -7.68 2.31
CA TYR A 49 9.72 -8.18 1.72
C TYR A 49 10.02 -9.19 0.62
N ARG A 50 9.44 -10.39 0.73
CA ARG A 50 9.64 -11.50 -0.23
C ARG A 50 11.12 -11.81 -0.53
N GLY A 51 11.98 -11.74 0.50
CA GLY A 51 13.41 -12.01 0.39
C GLY A 51 14.24 -10.86 -0.22
N ALA A 52 13.63 -9.71 -0.50
CA ALA A 52 14.31 -8.52 -1.00
C ALA A 52 14.22 -7.37 0.00
N ARG A 53 15.30 -6.58 0.10
CA ARG A 53 15.31 -5.35 0.88
C ARG A 53 14.70 -4.24 0.02
N ILE A 54 13.57 -3.71 0.48
CA ILE A 54 12.90 -2.57 -0.15
C ILE A 54 13.29 -1.33 0.64
N THR A 55 13.77 -0.30 -0.06
CA THR A 55 14.25 0.94 0.55
C THR A 55 13.54 2.16 -0.04
N ALA A 56 13.22 3.12 0.82
CA ALA A 56 12.89 4.49 0.47
C ALA A 56 13.92 5.42 1.15
N GLN A 57 14.45 6.40 0.42
CA GLN A 57 15.52 7.26 0.90
C GLN A 57 15.47 8.62 0.21
N GLY A 58 16.11 9.63 0.81
CA GLY A 58 16.20 10.98 0.24
C GLY A 58 14.99 11.86 0.54
N HIS A 59 14.23 11.53 1.60
CA HIS A 59 13.06 12.31 2.01
C HIS A 59 13.45 13.34 3.08
N ARG A 60 12.73 14.47 3.14
CA ARG A 60 12.98 15.54 4.12
C ARG A 60 12.40 15.25 5.50
N ASP A 61 11.47 14.32 5.57
CA ASP A 61 10.76 13.96 6.79
C ASP A 61 10.63 12.43 6.90
N PRO A 62 10.57 11.88 8.13
CA PRO A 62 10.50 10.45 8.36
C PRO A 62 9.22 9.83 7.81
N ILE A 63 8.10 10.56 7.89
CA ILE A 63 6.79 10.06 7.50
C ILE A 63 6.76 9.83 5.99
N ALA A 64 7.28 10.76 5.19
CA ALA A 64 7.38 10.60 3.74
C ALA A 64 8.24 9.40 3.34
N ALA A 65 9.34 9.13 4.06
CA ALA A 65 10.16 7.93 3.82
C ALA A 65 9.36 6.64 4.14
N MET A 66 8.65 6.63 5.27
CA MET A 66 7.84 5.48 5.69
C MET A 66 6.63 5.25 4.76
N GLU A 67 5.94 6.31 4.34
CA GLU A 67 4.83 6.24 3.39
C GLU A 67 5.28 5.72 2.03
N GLU A 68 6.42 6.21 1.52
CA GLU A 68 6.98 5.74 0.27
C GLU A 68 7.38 4.27 0.35
N LEU A 69 7.98 3.84 1.47
CA LEU A 69 8.24 2.42 1.70
C LEU A 69 6.93 1.60 1.73
N ALA A 70 5.90 2.07 2.44
CA ALA A 70 4.61 1.41 2.49
C ALA A 70 3.98 1.26 1.09
N ARG A 71 4.05 2.30 0.24
CA ARG A 71 3.61 2.25 -1.16
C ARG A 71 4.39 1.21 -1.96
N LYS A 72 5.72 1.17 -1.84
CA LYS A 72 6.56 0.20 -2.55
C LYS A 72 6.28 -1.23 -2.13
N VAL A 73 6.14 -1.48 -0.83
CA VAL A 73 5.87 -2.81 -0.28
C VAL A 73 4.47 -3.30 -0.68
N LEU A 74 3.48 -2.40 -0.73
CA LEU A 74 2.11 -2.72 -1.12
C LEU A 74 1.86 -2.69 -2.63
N ALA A 75 2.82 -2.27 -3.44
CA ALA A 75 2.67 -2.20 -4.88
C ALA A 75 2.29 -3.58 -5.46
N GLY A 76 1.08 -3.69 -6.01
CA GLY A 76 0.54 -4.94 -6.53
C GLY A 76 0.01 -5.92 -5.47
N GLY A 77 -0.03 -5.53 -4.19
CA GLY A 77 -0.65 -6.30 -3.11
C GLY A 77 -2.17 -6.39 -3.28
N LEU A 78 -2.76 -7.49 -2.82
CA LEU A 78 -4.21 -7.72 -2.90
C LEU A 78 -4.86 -7.46 -1.55
N CYS A 79 -6.03 -6.81 -1.56
CA CYS A 79 -6.83 -6.62 -0.37
C CYS A 79 -7.35 -7.97 0.14
N THR A 80 -7.21 -8.23 1.43
CA THR A 80 -7.67 -9.47 2.07
C THR A 80 -9.19 -9.64 1.99
N GLY A 81 -9.97 -8.54 2.01
CA GLY A 81 -11.43 -8.55 1.93
C GLY A 81 -12.00 -8.81 0.53
N CYS A 82 -11.57 -8.06 -0.49
CA CYS A 82 -12.16 -8.13 -1.83
C CYS A 82 -11.25 -8.74 -2.92
N GLN A 83 -9.99 -9.03 -2.60
CA GLN A 83 -8.98 -9.57 -3.53
C GLN A 83 -8.65 -8.66 -4.74
N CYS A 84 -9.10 -7.41 -4.74
CA CYS A 84 -8.62 -6.40 -5.69
C CYS A 84 -7.27 -5.84 -5.25
N THR A 85 -6.49 -5.31 -6.20
CA THR A 85 -5.23 -4.62 -5.90
C THR A 85 -5.45 -3.44 -4.97
N VAL A 86 -4.66 -3.35 -3.91
CA VAL A 86 -4.69 -2.24 -2.94
C VAL A 86 -4.19 -0.97 -3.62
N SER A 87 -4.90 0.13 -3.40
CA SER A 87 -4.43 1.48 -3.72
C SER A 87 -4.49 2.36 -2.49
N LEU A 88 -3.43 3.16 -2.29
CA LEU A 88 -3.39 4.21 -1.28
C LEU A 88 -3.75 5.60 -1.87
N SER A 89 -3.87 5.71 -3.20
CA SER A 89 -4.30 6.92 -3.89
C SER A 89 -5.71 6.78 -4.47
N ASP A 90 -6.26 7.90 -4.94
CA ASP A 90 -7.63 8.00 -5.47
C ASP A 90 -7.75 7.51 -6.93
N ASP A 91 -6.64 7.03 -7.49
CA ASP A 91 -6.50 6.82 -8.92
C ASP A 91 -6.76 5.35 -9.28
N GLY A 92 -7.95 5.05 -9.79
CA GLY A 92 -8.17 3.82 -10.54
C GLY A 92 -9.51 3.12 -10.25
N ALA A 93 -10.27 2.91 -11.32
CA ALA A 93 -11.38 1.98 -11.30
C ALA A 93 -10.85 0.54 -11.11
N GLY A 94 -11.45 -0.22 -10.19
CA GLY A 94 -11.10 -1.63 -9.95
C GLY A 94 -10.03 -1.87 -8.88
N LEU A 95 -9.57 -0.82 -8.18
CA LEU A 95 -8.67 -0.94 -7.03
C LEU A 95 -9.45 -0.93 -5.71
N CYS A 96 -8.91 -1.60 -4.70
CA CYS A 96 -9.39 -1.47 -3.32
C CYS A 96 -8.70 -0.27 -2.67
N ARG A 97 -9.42 0.84 -2.58
CA ARG A 97 -8.92 2.08 -1.97
C ARG A 97 -8.84 1.94 -0.46
N TRP A 98 -7.64 1.90 0.10
CA TRP A 98 -7.45 1.96 1.55
C TRP A 98 -7.32 3.43 1.96
N ARG A 99 -7.89 3.79 3.11
CA ARG A 99 -7.86 5.17 3.63
C ARG A 99 -7.24 5.20 5.02
N ARG A 100 -6.38 6.18 5.26
CA ARG A 100 -5.83 6.45 6.59
C ARG A 100 -6.90 7.15 7.42
N MET A 101 -7.21 6.58 8.58
CA MET A 101 -8.14 7.07 9.58
C MET A 101 -7.39 7.16 10.91
N GLY A 102 -6.68 8.26 11.13
CA GLY A 102 -5.74 8.43 12.24
C GLY A 102 -4.62 7.39 12.19
N PRO A 103 -4.41 6.57 13.24
CA PRO A 103 -3.36 5.56 13.31
C PRO A 103 -3.68 4.25 12.57
N ARG A 104 -4.82 4.19 11.86
CA ARG A 104 -5.29 2.94 11.24
C ARG A 104 -5.56 3.12 9.75
N TRP A 105 -5.36 2.03 9.01
CA TRP A 105 -5.84 1.94 7.64
C TRP A 105 -7.13 1.13 7.56
N GLU A 106 -8.13 1.75 6.95
CA GLU A 106 -9.42 1.15 6.69
C GLU A 106 -9.54 0.74 5.22
N MET A 107 -9.96 -0.51 5.00
CA MET A 107 -10.28 -1.03 3.67
C MET A 107 -11.47 -0.29 3.09
N GLY A 108 -11.37 0.18 1.84
CA GLY A 108 -12.52 0.80 1.16
C GLY A 108 -13.60 -0.19 0.74
N CYS A 109 -13.31 -1.49 0.71
CA CYS A 109 -14.34 -2.49 0.47
C CYS A 109 -15.20 -2.72 1.72
N LYS A 110 -16.49 -2.41 1.62
CA LYS A 110 -17.52 -2.93 2.53
C LYS A 110 -17.76 -4.37 2.09
N ILE A 111 -17.36 -5.37 2.87
CA ILE A 111 -17.29 -6.76 2.39
C ILE A 111 -18.65 -7.24 1.83
N THR A 112 -18.73 -7.37 0.51
CA THR A 112 -19.34 -8.52 -0.16
C THR A 112 -18.35 -8.91 -1.25
N PRO A 113 -17.85 -10.16 -1.28
CA PRO A 113 -16.81 -10.55 -2.23
C PRO A 113 -17.31 -10.33 -3.67
N PRO A 114 -16.47 -9.80 -4.57
CA PRO A 114 -16.88 -9.63 -5.96
C PRO A 114 -17.19 -11.00 -6.58
N PRO A 115 -18.24 -11.12 -7.43
CA PRO A 115 -18.45 -12.34 -8.18
C PRO A 115 -17.21 -12.65 -9.02
N SER A 116 -16.68 -13.87 -8.84
CA SER A 116 -15.43 -14.33 -9.45
C SER A 116 -15.29 -13.99 -10.95
N PRO A 117 -14.07 -13.82 -11.50
CA PRO A 117 -13.85 -13.42 -12.90
C PRO A 117 -14.30 -14.43 -13.97
N LYS A 118 -15.02 -15.51 -13.63
CA LYS A 118 -15.29 -16.68 -14.50
C LYS A 118 -16.27 -16.46 -15.66
N LYS A 119 -16.57 -15.23 -16.11
CA LYS A 119 -17.49 -15.00 -17.25
C LYS A 119 -16.96 -14.15 -18.41
N ARG A 120 -15.66 -13.88 -18.55
CA ARG A 120 -15.13 -13.25 -19.79
C ARG A 120 -14.88 -14.21 -20.98
N ARG A 121 -15.04 -15.54 -20.84
CA ARG A 121 -14.74 -16.51 -21.92
C ARG A 121 -15.92 -17.23 -22.58
N ARG A 122 -17.20 -16.86 -22.34
CA ARG A 122 -18.35 -17.58 -22.93
C ARG A 122 -19.49 -16.70 -23.45
N ALA A 123 -19.19 -15.60 -24.15
CA ALA A 123 -20.22 -14.81 -24.86
C ALA A 123 -19.97 -14.64 -26.37
N LYS A 124 -18.91 -15.24 -26.95
CA LYS A 124 -18.59 -15.06 -28.39
C LYS A 124 -18.75 -16.32 -29.27
N LYS A 125 -19.42 -17.38 -28.81
CA LYS A 125 -19.58 -18.62 -29.61
C LYS A 125 -20.97 -19.27 -29.55
N LYS A 126 -22.05 -18.48 -29.43
CA LYS A 126 -23.44 -18.95 -29.56
C LYS A 126 -24.35 -18.05 -30.41
N ARG A 127 -23.81 -17.40 -31.45
CA ARG A 127 -24.61 -16.83 -32.55
C ARG A 127 -23.92 -17.19 -33.87
N GLY A 128 -24.40 -18.25 -34.51
CA GLY A 128 -23.83 -18.74 -35.77
C GLY A 128 -24.09 -20.22 -36.02
N GLY A 129 -25.21 -20.74 -35.54
CA GLY A 129 -25.72 -22.06 -35.88
C GLY A 129 -27.20 -21.93 -36.19
N LYS A 130 -27.54 -21.45 -37.38
CA LYS A 130 -28.86 -21.62 -37.96
C LYS A 130 -28.70 -22.35 -39.29
N ARG A 131 -28.73 -23.68 -39.21
CA ARG A 131 -29.06 -24.57 -40.34
C ARG A 131 -30.54 -24.40 -40.67
N ARG A 132 -30.85 -24.55 -41.96
CA ARG A 132 -32.14 -24.85 -42.65
C ARG A 132 -32.16 -24.00 -43.92
N ALA A 133 -32.40 -24.51 -45.11
CA ALA A 133 -32.59 -25.85 -45.65
C ALA A 133 -32.23 -25.75 -47.15
#